data_AF-A0A944AIN7-F1
#
_entry.id   AF-A0A944AIN7-F1
#
_cell.length_a   1.000
_cell.length_b   1.000
_cell.length_c   1.000
_cell.angle_alpha   90.00
_cell.angle_beta   90.00
_cell.angle_gamma   90.00
#
_symmetry.space_group_name_H-M   'P 1'
#
loop_
_entity.id
_entity.type
_entity.pdbx_description
1 polymer ?
#
loop_
_entity_poly.entity_id
_entity_poly.type
_entity_poly.pdbx_seq_one_letter_code
_entity_poly.pdbx_strand_id
1 'polypeptide(L)'
;MLTMFEAVKESGSYLILMLAALYILYRVHAEKNQWYIYYALLCLILVCANPALVWILSKVFPVLGTYVTFLSFVPTLLFIPFAVAELTDKAKSARQAAGILVLTALLIGLAGNLFGLYQNGDNKAIQYGESQAEVVEVIKEQQPEMVLADETVLPFLRTKAPETVLLYGRDLYQHGMDLGIIDLYGEELLDLYEAMKNPKDTIDDILSMADIYGCDMVIVKRFETAPAKSGHYTKLTDNGQYIVYMIQ
;
A
#
# COMPACT_ATOMS: atom_id res chain seq x y z
N MET A 1 11.24 -2.75 4.82
CA MET A 1 12.05 -1.51 4.94
C MET A 1 12.14 -0.90 3.56
N LEU A 2 11.30 0.09 3.23
CA LEU A 2 11.45 0.85 1.99
C LEU A 2 12.86 1.42 1.98
N THR A 3 13.61 1.18 0.90
CA THR A 3 14.93 1.80 0.78
C THR A 3 14.74 3.31 0.77
N MET A 4 15.66 4.06 1.39
CA MET A 4 15.62 5.53 1.38
C MET A 4 15.44 6.08 -0.05
N PHE A 5 15.93 5.35 -1.05
CA PHE A 5 15.74 5.63 -2.47
C PHE A 5 14.29 5.50 -2.96
N GLU A 6 13.52 4.51 -2.51
CA GLU A 6 12.10 4.37 -2.87
C GLU A 6 11.24 5.42 -2.17
N ALA A 7 11.55 5.77 -0.92
CA ALA A 7 10.88 6.86 -0.20
C ALA A 7 11.19 8.24 -0.84
N VAL A 8 12.43 8.46 -1.28
CA VAL A 8 12.82 9.66 -2.06
C VAL A 8 12.19 9.63 -3.45
N LYS A 9 11.99 8.45 -4.03
CA LYS A 9 11.30 8.30 -5.32
C LYS A 9 9.84 8.69 -5.19
N GLU A 10 9.11 8.30 -4.14
CA GLU A 10 7.71 8.72 -3.89
C GLU A 10 7.56 10.16 -3.40
N SER A 11 8.53 10.68 -2.64
CA SER A 11 8.46 12.03 -2.03
C SER A 11 9.15 13.13 -2.85
N GLY A 12 9.98 12.76 -3.83
CA GLY A 12 10.89 13.67 -4.53
C GLY A 12 10.17 14.67 -5.44
N SER A 13 9.03 14.30 -6.02
CA SER A 13 8.22 15.20 -6.86
C SER A 13 7.61 16.33 -6.04
N TYR A 14 7.06 16.02 -4.86
CA TYR A 14 6.53 17.02 -3.94
C TYR A 14 7.63 17.95 -3.44
N LEU A 15 8.81 17.40 -3.13
CA LEU A 15 9.96 18.20 -2.75
C LEU A 15 10.39 19.14 -3.90
N ILE A 16 10.45 18.66 -5.14
CA ILE A 16 10.78 19.48 -6.32
C ILE A 16 9.73 20.58 -6.54
N LEU A 17 8.45 20.25 -6.44
CA LEU A 17 7.36 21.23 -6.57
C LEU A 17 7.41 22.29 -5.47
N MET A 18 7.69 21.88 -4.24
CA MET A 18 7.88 22.79 -3.10
C MET A 18 9.08 23.73 -3.35
N LEU A 19 10.23 23.20 -3.76
CA LEU A 19 11.41 24.00 -4.09
C LEU A 19 11.15 24.97 -5.25
N ALA A 20 10.41 24.54 -6.28
CA ALA A 20 10.00 25.40 -7.39
C ALA A 20 9.06 26.52 -6.92
N ALA A 21 8.08 26.22 -6.06
CA ALA A 21 7.18 27.21 -5.47
C ALA A 21 7.95 28.24 -4.61
N LEU A 22 8.88 27.78 -3.78
CA LEU A 22 9.75 28.65 -2.98
C LEU A 22 10.64 29.53 -3.85
N TYR A 23 11.20 28.98 -4.93
CA TYR A 23 12.00 29.76 -5.90
C TYR A 23 11.15 30.85 -6.57
N ILE A 24 9.93 30.53 -6.98
CA ILE A 24 8.99 31.51 -7.54
C ILE A 24 8.70 32.61 -6.53
N LEU A 25 8.35 32.25 -5.29
CA LEU A 25 8.05 33.21 -4.23
C LEU A 25 9.24 34.14 -3.95
N TYR A 26 10.46 33.60 -3.93
CA TYR A 26 11.69 34.37 -3.80
C TYR A 26 11.89 35.35 -4.97
N ARG A 27 11.68 34.91 -6.21
CA ARG A 27 11.85 35.74 -7.41
C ARG A 27 10.79 36.83 -7.54
N VAL A 28 9.57 36.56 -7.07
CA VAL A 28 8.46 37.50 -7.16
C VAL A 28 8.60 38.63 -6.14
N HIS A 29 8.85 38.34 -4.86
CA HIS A 29 9.06 39.37 -3.83
C HIS A 29 10.03 38.88 -2.74
N ALA A 30 11.34 38.92 -3.01
CA ALA A 30 12.36 38.38 -2.12
C ALA A 30 12.26 38.90 -0.66
N GLU A 31 12.11 40.22 -0.48
CA GLU A 31 12.07 40.85 0.84
C GLU A 31 10.80 40.54 1.64
N LYS A 32 9.66 40.35 0.96
CA LYS A 32 8.37 40.00 1.59
C LYS A 32 8.26 38.50 1.86
N ASN A 33 8.79 37.69 0.96
CA ASN A 33 8.55 36.25 0.94
C ASN A 33 9.67 35.41 1.57
N GLN A 34 10.78 36.01 1.96
CA GLN A 34 11.89 35.33 2.64
C GLN A 34 11.44 34.52 3.88
N TRP A 35 10.40 34.96 4.60
CA TRP A 35 9.92 34.24 5.79
C TRP A 35 9.31 32.88 5.45
N TYR A 36 8.74 32.71 4.26
CA TYR A 36 8.23 31.41 3.80
C TYR A 36 9.35 30.41 3.54
N ILE A 37 10.53 30.89 3.11
CA ILE A 37 11.72 30.05 2.94
C ILE A 37 12.23 29.57 4.30
N TYR A 38 12.31 30.46 5.29
CA TYR A 38 12.68 30.06 6.66
C TYR A 38 11.65 29.13 7.29
N TYR A 39 10.36 29.35 7.05
CA TYR A 39 9.30 28.45 7.49
C TYR A 39 9.44 27.07 6.86
N ALA A 40 9.67 26.99 5.53
CA ALA A 40 9.88 25.73 4.84
C ALA A 40 11.12 24.98 5.36
N LEU A 41 12.23 25.68 5.59
CA LEU A 41 13.45 25.12 6.17
C LEU A 41 13.22 24.63 7.61
N LEU A 42 12.50 25.40 8.43
CA LEU A 42 12.13 25.00 9.78
C LEU A 42 11.27 23.73 9.75
N CYS A 43 10.27 23.66 8.87
CA CYS A 43 9.47 22.46 8.67
C CYS A 43 10.36 21.27 8.28
N LEU A 44 11.25 21.42 7.29
CA LEU A 44 12.17 20.35 6.90
C LEU A 44 13.08 19.91 8.05
N ILE A 45 13.61 20.84 8.85
CA ILE A 45 14.47 20.52 10.00
C ILE A 45 13.65 19.80 11.08
N LEU A 46 12.46 20.30 11.43
CA LEU A 46 11.59 19.65 12.43
C LEU A 46 11.21 18.23 12.02
N VAL A 47 11.04 18.00 10.72
CA VAL A 47 10.66 16.68 10.17
C VAL A 47 11.85 15.73 10.11
N CYS A 48 12.98 16.20 9.58
CA CYS A 48 14.15 15.35 9.34
C CYS A 48 15.00 15.15 10.60
N ALA A 49 15.00 16.09 11.55
CA ALA A 49 15.91 16.09 12.70
C ALA A 49 15.22 15.75 14.03
N ASN A 50 13.88 15.68 14.11
CA ASN A 50 13.19 15.42 15.37
C ASN A 50 12.44 14.06 15.38
N PRO A 51 13.09 12.98 15.86
CA PRO A 51 12.46 11.67 15.96
C PRO A 51 11.25 11.64 16.91
N ALA A 52 11.18 12.53 17.90
CA ALA A 52 10.03 12.61 18.80
C ALA A 52 8.79 13.20 18.11
N LEU A 53 8.98 14.20 17.24
CA LEU A 53 7.88 14.76 16.44
C LEU A 53 7.33 13.73 15.46
N VAL A 54 8.23 12.98 14.81
CA VAL A 54 7.88 11.83 13.98
C VAL A 54 7.05 10.80 14.76
N TRP A 55 7.50 10.46 15.97
CA TRP A 55 6.77 9.53 16.84
C TRP A 55 5.37 10.04 17.22
N ILE A 56 5.23 11.32 17.60
CA ILE A 56 3.92 11.92 17.91
C ILE A 56 3.00 11.90 16.69
N LEU A 57 3.50 12.32 15.52
CA LEU A 57 2.72 12.34 14.28
C LEU A 57 2.28 10.94 13.86
N SER A 58 3.10 9.91 14.09
CA SER A 58 2.73 8.51 13.85
C SER A 58 1.57 8.04 14.72
N LYS A 59 1.35 8.67 15.89
CA LYS A 59 0.21 8.37 16.77
C LYS A 59 -1.06 9.12 16.39
N VAL A 60 -0.93 10.33 15.85
CA VAL A 60 -2.08 11.18 15.49
C VAL A 60 -2.60 10.87 14.07
N PHE A 61 -1.70 10.54 13.14
CA PHE A 61 -2.03 10.27 11.73
C PHE A 61 -1.52 8.89 11.29
N PRO A 62 -2.10 7.81 11.82
CA PRO A 62 -1.61 6.45 11.63
C PRO A 62 -1.98 5.84 10.25
N VAL A 63 -2.56 6.62 9.33
CA VAL A 63 -2.98 6.21 7.96
C VAL A 63 -2.04 6.78 6.90
N LEU A 64 -1.11 7.66 7.29
CA LEU A 64 -0.14 8.28 6.39
C LEU A 64 1.17 7.50 6.53
N GLY A 65 1.22 6.31 5.91
CA GLY A 65 2.30 5.32 5.98
C GLY A 65 3.72 5.83 5.71
N THR A 66 3.87 7.07 5.28
CA THR A 66 5.10 7.86 5.39
C THR A 66 4.75 9.29 5.83
N TYR A 67 4.99 9.61 7.10
CA TYR A 67 4.87 10.97 7.63
C TYR A 67 5.72 12.00 6.85
N VAL A 68 6.80 11.55 6.19
CA VAL A 68 7.60 12.34 5.25
C VAL A 68 6.76 12.85 4.08
N THR A 69 5.84 12.03 3.55
CA THR A 69 4.93 12.41 2.48
C THR A 69 3.94 13.47 2.96
N PHE A 70 3.32 13.27 4.14
CA PHE A 70 2.43 14.25 4.73
C PHE A 70 3.12 15.60 5.01
N LEU A 71 4.31 15.54 5.58
CA LEU A 71 5.07 16.73 5.96
C LEU A 71 5.71 17.43 4.76
N SER A 72 5.92 16.72 3.65
CA SER A 72 6.25 17.33 2.35
C SER A 72 4.99 17.88 1.66
N PHE A 73 3.82 17.29 1.92
CA PHE A 73 2.55 17.69 1.33
C PHE A 73 1.99 18.99 1.92
N VAL A 74 2.07 19.17 3.24
CA VAL A 74 1.54 20.38 3.91
C VAL A 74 2.16 21.70 3.40
N PRO A 75 3.50 21.83 3.30
CA PRO A 75 4.11 23.03 2.73
C PRO A 75 3.80 23.17 1.24
N THR A 76 3.73 22.05 0.51
CA THR A 76 3.39 22.05 -0.92
C THR A 76 1.97 22.59 -1.18
N LEU A 77 1.00 22.19 -0.36
CA LEU A 77 -0.39 22.69 -0.41
C LEU A 77 -0.51 24.18 -0.09
N LEU A 78 0.40 24.73 0.71
CA LEU A 78 0.38 26.16 1.07
C LEU A 78 1.17 27.00 0.06
N PHE A 79 2.35 26.56 -0.34
CA PHE A 79 3.26 27.36 -1.17
C PHE A 79 2.87 27.37 -2.64
N ILE A 80 2.33 26.26 -3.20
CA ILE A 80 1.93 26.26 -4.61
C ILE A 80 0.81 27.27 -4.87
N PRO A 81 -0.34 27.24 -4.17
CA PRO A 81 -1.42 28.21 -4.42
C PRO A 81 -0.97 29.65 -4.18
N PHE A 82 -0.13 29.88 -3.18
CA PHE A 82 0.40 31.21 -2.88
C PHE A 82 1.36 31.72 -3.97
N ALA A 83 2.26 30.86 -4.46
CA ALA A 83 3.15 31.19 -5.57
C ALA A 83 2.36 31.49 -6.86
N VAL A 84 1.30 30.73 -7.11
CA VAL A 84 0.39 30.94 -8.24
C VAL A 84 -0.34 32.28 -8.10
N ALA A 85 -0.87 32.60 -6.91
CA ALA A 85 -1.54 33.87 -6.66
C ALA A 85 -0.62 35.07 -6.92
N GLU A 86 0.59 35.05 -6.38
CA GLU A 86 1.59 36.12 -6.59
C GLU A 86 2.05 36.21 -8.06
N LEU A 87 2.10 35.09 -8.79
CA LEU A 87 2.38 35.09 -10.23
C LEU A 87 1.21 35.65 -11.05
N THR A 88 -0.03 35.32 -10.68
CA THR A 88 -1.22 35.85 -11.36
C THR A 88 -1.40 37.34 -11.11
N ASP A 89 -1.06 37.84 -9.92
CA ASP A 89 -1.11 39.28 -9.60
C ASP A 89 -0.08 40.08 -10.41
N LYS A 90 1.03 39.46 -10.81
CA LYS A 90 2.04 40.07 -11.71
C LYS A 90 1.73 39.89 -13.19
N ALA A 91 0.67 39.20 -13.55
CA ALA A 91 0.30 39.00 -14.94
C ALA A 91 -0.12 40.34 -15.57
N LYS A 92 0.45 40.67 -16.74
CA LYS A 92 0.14 41.92 -17.45
C LYS A 92 -1.24 41.88 -18.14
N SER A 93 -1.86 40.70 -18.22
CA SER A 93 -3.15 40.49 -18.88
C SER A 93 -3.88 39.28 -18.33
N ALA A 94 -5.22 39.28 -18.48
CA ALA A 94 -6.06 38.14 -18.10
C ALA A 94 -5.69 36.84 -18.84
N ARG A 95 -5.22 36.94 -20.10
CA ARG A 95 -4.73 35.79 -20.87
C ARG A 95 -3.47 35.18 -20.25
N GLN A 96 -2.56 36.02 -19.76
CA GLN A 96 -1.35 35.57 -19.08
C GLN A 96 -1.67 34.91 -17.73
N ALA A 97 -2.60 35.47 -16.97
CA ALA A 97 -3.08 34.86 -15.71
C ALA A 97 -3.75 33.49 -15.96
N ALA A 98 -4.63 33.39 -16.96
CA ALA A 98 -5.24 32.13 -17.36
C ALA A 98 -4.20 31.09 -17.82
N GLY A 99 -3.17 31.53 -18.57
CA GLY A 99 -2.06 30.68 -18.97
C GLY A 99 -1.27 30.11 -17.79
N ILE A 100 -1.02 30.93 -16.76
CA ILE A 100 -0.36 30.49 -15.52
C ILE A 100 -1.21 29.40 -14.84
N LEU A 101 -2.52 29.64 -14.66
CA LEU A 101 -3.42 28.68 -14.01
C LEU A 101 -3.49 27.34 -14.74
N VAL A 102 -3.61 27.37 -16.08
CA VAL A 102 -3.64 26.14 -16.91
C VAL A 102 -2.32 25.40 -16.82
N LEU A 103 -1.19 26.11 -16.89
CA LEU A 103 0.14 25.49 -16.77
C LEU A 103 0.33 24.85 -15.38
N THR A 104 -0.08 25.54 -14.31
CA THR A 104 -0.01 24.97 -12.96
C THR A 104 -0.89 23.73 -12.83
N ALA A 105 -2.13 23.77 -13.34
CA ALA A 105 -3.00 22.60 -13.32
C ALA A 105 -2.40 21.40 -14.09
N LEU A 106 -1.77 21.66 -15.24
CA LEU A 106 -1.04 20.63 -15.99
C LEU A 106 0.16 20.10 -15.21
N LEU A 107 0.95 20.95 -14.55
CA LEU A 107 2.10 20.52 -13.74
C LEU A 107 1.67 19.69 -12.54
N ILE A 108 0.59 20.07 -11.85
CA ILE A 108 0.01 19.29 -10.75
C ILE A 108 -0.51 17.95 -11.28
N GLY A 109 -1.24 17.96 -12.39
CA GLY A 109 -1.75 16.75 -13.02
C GLY A 109 -0.64 15.80 -13.49
N LEU A 110 0.43 16.33 -14.08
CA LEU A 110 1.61 15.57 -14.48
C LEU A 110 2.37 15.04 -13.26
N ALA A 111 2.55 15.83 -12.22
CA ALA A 111 3.19 15.38 -10.98
C ALA A 111 2.39 14.27 -10.29
N GLY A 112 1.06 14.34 -10.32
CA GLY A 112 0.18 13.26 -9.83
C GLY A 112 0.22 12.00 -10.71
N ASN A 113 0.18 12.16 -12.04
CA ASN A 113 0.15 11.02 -12.98
C ASN A 113 1.51 10.37 -13.25
N LEU A 114 2.62 11.07 -13.08
CA LEU A 114 3.96 10.47 -13.14
C LEU A 114 4.13 9.36 -12.09
N PHE A 115 3.37 9.40 -10.99
CA PHE A 115 3.29 8.31 -10.00
C PHE A 115 2.28 7.24 -10.35
N GLY A 116 1.09 7.61 -10.85
CA GLY A 116 0.11 6.62 -11.32
C GLY A 116 0.68 5.70 -12.41
N LEU A 117 1.54 6.23 -13.29
CA LEU A 117 2.24 5.44 -14.32
C LEU A 117 3.37 4.57 -13.75
N TYR A 118 3.99 4.95 -12.63
CA TYR A 118 5.09 4.19 -12.01
C TYR A 118 4.62 3.15 -10.99
N GLN A 119 3.58 3.43 -10.20
CA GLN A 119 2.90 2.43 -9.38
C GLN A 119 2.18 1.38 -10.25
N ASN A 120 1.76 1.75 -11.46
CA ASN A 120 1.32 0.79 -12.48
C ASN A 120 2.47 -0.03 -13.11
N GLY A 121 3.73 0.29 -12.80
CA GLY A 121 4.89 -0.54 -13.15
C GLY A 121 5.13 -1.69 -12.17
N ASP A 122 4.79 -1.48 -10.88
CA ASP A 122 4.84 -2.52 -9.84
C ASP A 122 3.52 -3.26 -9.65
N ASN A 123 2.39 -2.65 -10.03
CA ASN A 123 1.27 -3.42 -10.55
C ASN A 123 1.66 -3.94 -11.94
N LYS A 124 2.65 -4.85 -11.99
CA LYS A 124 2.60 -5.90 -13.01
C LYS A 124 1.16 -6.37 -12.97
N ALA A 125 0.39 -6.09 -14.01
CA ALA A 125 -0.90 -6.73 -14.23
C ALA A 125 -0.61 -8.19 -13.93
N ILE A 126 -1.09 -8.68 -12.78
CA ILE A 126 -0.63 -9.94 -12.22
C ILE A 126 -1.08 -10.94 -13.26
N GLN A 127 -0.14 -11.37 -14.12
CA GLN A 127 -0.45 -12.34 -15.16
C GLN A 127 -0.83 -13.58 -14.39
N TYR A 128 -2.11 -13.93 -14.47
CA TYR A 128 -2.65 -15.13 -13.89
C TYR A 128 -1.80 -16.29 -14.37
N GLY A 129 -1.09 -16.96 -13.47
CA GLY A 129 -0.67 -18.32 -13.77
C GLY A 129 -1.93 -19.17 -13.88
N GLU A 130 -1.90 -20.16 -14.77
CA GLU A 130 -3.01 -21.10 -14.95
C GLU A 130 -3.45 -21.72 -13.61
N SER A 131 -2.50 -21.98 -12.72
CA SER A 131 -2.74 -22.52 -11.38
C SER A 131 -3.52 -21.60 -10.44
N GLN A 132 -3.34 -20.28 -10.48
CA GLN A 132 -4.16 -19.38 -9.64
C GLN A 132 -5.58 -19.23 -10.20
N ALA A 133 -5.74 -19.32 -11.53
CA ALA A 133 -7.06 -19.27 -12.16
C ALA A 133 -7.91 -20.49 -11.76
N GLU A 134 -7.32 -21.69 -11.76
CA GLU A 134 -8.02 -22.92 -11.34
C GLU A 134 -8.46 -22.86 -9.87
N VAL A 135 -7.62 -22.33 -8.98
CA VAL A 135 -8.01 -22.14 -7.56
C VAL A 135 -9.23 -21.23 -7.42
N VAL A 136 -9.30 -20.14 -8.21
CA VAL A 136 -10.45 -19.23 -8.22
C VAL A 136 -11.70 -19.92 -8.77
N GLU A 137 -11.57 -20.81 -9.75
CA GLU A 137 -12.69 -21.59 -10.27
C GLU A 137 -13.25 -22.53 -9.21
N VAL A 138 -12.39 -23.22 -8.46
CA VAL A 138 -12.81 -24.08 -7.34
C VAL A 138 -13.55 -23.28 -6.27
N ILE A 139 -13.08 -22.09 -5.91
CA ILE A 139 -13.77 -21.22 -4.94
C ILE A 139 -15.16 -20.83 -5.43
N LYS A 140 -15.31 -20.51 -6.72
CA LYS A 140 -16.62 -20.13 -7.29
C LYS A 140 -17.59 -21.30 -7.33
N GLU A 141 -17.10 -22.51 -7.57
CA GLU A 141 -17.92 -23.72 -7.59
C GLU A 141 -18.39 -24.10 -6.19
N GLN A 142 -17.48 -24.04 -5.22
CA GLN A 142 -17.74 -24.49 -3.84
C GLN A 142 -18.40 -23.43 -2.97
N GLN A 143 -18.23 -22.14 -3.31
CA GLN A 143 -18.76 -20.98 -2.57
C GLN A 143 -18.47 -21.02 -1.06
N PRO A 144 -17.18 -21.16 -0.65
CA PRO A 144 -16.83 -21.11 0.76
C PRO A 144 -17.13 -19.71 1.34
N GLU A 145 -17.62 -19.68 2.59
CA GLU A 145 -17.84 -18.44 3.34
C GLU A 145 -16.50 -17.87 3.81
N MET A 146 -15.62 -18.72 4.35
CA MET A 146 -14.30 -18.34 4.85
C MET A 146 -13.17 -19.24 4.31
N VAL A 147 -12.07 -18.60 3.90
CA VAL A 147 -10.91 -19.26 3.29
C VAL A 147 -9.60 -18.85 3.96
N LEU A 148 -8.79 -19.86 4.28
CA LEU A 148 -7.38 -19.71 4.60
C LEU A 148 -6.56 -19.96 3.32
N ALA A 149 -5.73 -19.01 2.91
CA ALA A 149 -4.95 -19.14 1.67
C ALA A 149 -3.50 -18.71 1.82
N ASP A 150 -2.62 -19.34 1.04
CA ASP A 150 -1.23 -18.94 0.86
C ASP A 150 -1.15 -17.47 0.39
N GLU A 151 -0.12 -16.77 0.87
CA GLU A 151 0.12 -15.34 0.64
C GLU A 151 0.11 -14.96 -0.84
N THR A 152 0.55 -15.87 -1.71
CA THR A 152 0.65 -15.63 -3.14
C THR A 152 -0.72 -15.66 -3.81
N VAL A 153 -1.73 -16.32 -3.22
CA VAL A 153 -3.09 -16.44 -3.79
C VAL A 153 -4.01 -15.33 -3.27
N LEU A 154 -3.77 -14.79 -2.07
CA LEU A 154 -4.63 -13.77 -1.44
C LEU A 154 -4.98 -12.57 -2.35
N PRO A 155 -4.03 -11.95 -3.11
CA PRO A 155 -4.37 -10.83 -3.98
C PRO A 155 -5.37 -11.21 -5.08
N PHE A 156 -5.31 -12.45 -5.56
CA PHE A 156 -6.19 -12.98 -6.60
C PHE A 156 -7.61 -13.18 -6.06
N LEU A 157 -7.74 -13.75 -4.85
CA LEU A 157 -9.04 -13.96 -4.22
C LEU A 157 -9.76 -12.65 -4.00
N ARG A 158 -9.08 -11.64 -3.45
CA ARG A 158 -9.67 -10.28 -3.26
C ARG A 158 -10.18 -9.66 -4.55
N THR A 159 -9.55 -9.97 -5.68
CA THR A 159 -9.92 -9.39 -6.97
C THR A 159 -11.04 -10.17 -7.66
N LYS A 160 -11.13 -11.49 -7.46
CA LYS A 160 -11.96 -12.39 -8.27
C LYS A 160 -13.07 -13.12 -7.52
N ALA A 161 -12.96 -13.18 -6.20
CA ALA A 161 -13.96 -13.70 -5.27
C ALA A 161 -14.04 -12.75 -4.05
N PRO A 162 -14.37 -11.45 -4.26
CA PRO A 162 -14.43 -10.46 -3.18
C PRO A 162 -15.50 -10.78 -2.11
N GLU A 163 -16.46 -11.63 -2.44
CA GLU A 163 -17.50 -12.14 -1.53
C GLU A 163 -16.97 -13.13 -0.49
N THR A 164 -15.85 -13.79 -0.77
CA THR A 164 -15.25 -14.79 0.12
C THR A 164 -14.45 -14.10 1.22
N VAL A 165 -14.74 -14.44 2.48
CA VAL A 165 -13.99 -13.92 3.62
C VAL A 165 -12.63 -14.62 3.69
N LEU A 166 -11.57 -13.86 3.90
CA LEU A 166 -10.22 -14.40 4.09
C LEU A 166 -9.91 -14.42 5.59
N LEU A 167 -9.40 -15.54 6.12
CA LEU A 167 -9.08 -15.67 7.54
C LEU A 167 -8.10 -14.57 8.00
N TYR A 168 -7.14 -14.23 7.15
CA TYR A 168 -6.24 -13.11 7.40
C TYR A 168 -5.85 -12.33 6.14
N GLY A 169 -5.45 -11.08 6.39
CA GLY A 169 -4.97 -10.10 5.44
C GLY A 169 -3.56 -10.38 4.90
N ARG A 170 -3.11 -9.55 3.94
CA ARG A 170 -1.68 -9.49 3.55
C ARG A 170 -0.82 -8.95 4.69
N ASP A 171 -1.46 -8.34 5.69
CA ASP A 171 -0.85 -7.39 6.60
C ASP A 171 -0.32 -8.07 7.87
N LEU A 172 -0.58 -9.38 8.02
CA LEU A 172 -0.26 -10.18 9.19
C LEU A 172 1.26 -10.25 9.48
N TYR A 173 2.13 -9.99 8.49
CA TYR A 173 3.59 -9.91 8.68
C TYR A 173 4.33 -8.89 7.79
N GLN A 174 3.68 -7.85 7.27
CA GLN A 174 4.44 -6.81 6.56
C GLN A 174 5.25 -5.96 7.55
N HIS A 175 6.46 -6.43 7.87
CA HIS A 175 7.47 -5.67 8.60
C HIS A 175 7.82 -4.39 7.83
N GLY A 176 7.19 -3.29 8.23
CA GLY A 176 7.32 -1.97 7.64
C GLY A 176 6.07 -1.41 6.98
N MET A 177 4.90 -2.05 7.13
CA MET A 177 3.62 -1.39 6.88
C MET A 177 3.06 -0.71 8.13
N ASP A 178 2.23 0.28 7.84
CA ASP A 178 1.62 1.25 8.73
C ASP A 178 1.12 0.64 10.04
N LEU A 179 1.63 1.11 11.19
CA LEU A 179 1.23 0.66 12.54
C LEU A 179 -0.26 0.92 12.85
N GLY A 180 -0.98 1.65 11.98
CA GLY A 180 -2.40 1.97 12.11
C GLY A 180 -3.37 1.04 11.37
N ILE A 181 -2.86 0.20 10.45
CA ILE A 181 -3.64 -0.80 9.71
C ILE A 181 -3.04 -2.17 10.03
N ILE A 182 -2.79 -2.40 11.32
CA ILE A 182 -2.47 -3.73 11.82
C ILE A 182 -3.79 -4.25 12.37
N ASP A 183 -4.41 -5.14 11.62
CA ASP A 183 -5.32 -6.09 12.26
C ASP A 183 -4.51 -6.75 13.38
N LEU A 184 -4.95 -6.57 14.63
CA LEU A 184 -4.32 -7.21 15.77
C LEU A 184 -4.68 -8.69 15.72
N TYR A 185 -3.83 -9.46 15.05
CA TYR A 185 -3.91 -10.91 15.04
C TYR A 185 -3.38 -11.46 16.36
N GLY A 186 -4.10 -12.42 16.94
CA GLY A 186 -3.62 -13.17 18.09
C GLY A 186 -2.38 -14.00 17.73
N GLU A 187 -1.58 -14.37 18.73
CA GLU A 187 -0.37 -15.20 18.55
C GLU A 187 -0.66 -16.50 17.77
N GLU A 188 -1.83 -17.09 17.97
CA GLU A 188 -2.26 -18.30 17.25
C GLU A 188 -2.41 -18.10 15.72
N LEU A 189 -2.90 -16.95 15.27
CA LEU A 189 -3.02 -16.63 13.84
C LEU A 189 -1.66 -16.30 13.22
N LEU A 190 -0.75 -15.72 14.02
CA LEU A 190 0.64 -15.51 13.65
C LEU A 190 1.35 -16.86 13.44
N ASP A 191 1.20 -17.79 14.38
CA ASP A 191 1.77 -19.14 14.27
C ASP A 191 1.17 -19.91 13.09
N LEU A 192 -0.14 -19.79 12.86
CA LEU A 192 -0.81 -20.38 11.70
C LEU A 192 -0.24 -19.86 10.37
N TYR A 193 0.01 -18.55 10.27
CA TYR A 193 0.64 -17.97 9.08
C TYR A 193 2.06 -18.48 8.85
N GLU A 194 2.86 -18.61 9.90
CA GLU A 194 4.20 -19.20 9.78
C GLU A 194 4.13 -20.67 9.37
N ALA A 195 3.18 -21.44 9.90
CA ALA A 195 2.94 -22.82 9.48
C ALA A 195 2.58 -22.90 7.98
N MET A 196 1.76 -21.97 7.49
CA MET A 196 1.36 -21.88 6.07
C MET A 196 2.53 -21.67 5.10
N LYS A 197 3.68 -21.14 5.57
CA LYS A 197 4.88 -21.03 4.72
C LYS A 197 5.56 -22.37 4.43
N ASN A 198 5.42 -23.33 5.34
CA ASN A 198 6.02 -24.67 5.24
C ASN A 198 4.98 -25.76 5.57
N PRO A 199 3.94 -25.94 4.74
CA PRO A 199 2.79 -26.79 5.08
C PRO A 199 3.12 -28.28 5.14
N LYS A 200 4.27 -28.72 4.61
CA LYS A 200 4.63 -30.15 4.51
C LYS A 200 4.60 -30.88 5.85
N ASP A 201 5.14 -30.25 6.88
CA ASP A 201 5.33 -30.87 8.20
C ASP A 201 4.22 -30.47 9.19
N THR A 202 3.33 -29.57 8.80
CA THR A 202 2.34 -28.92 9.67
C THR A 202 0.93 -28.94 9.08
N ILE A 203 0.67 -29.67 7.99
CA ILE A 203 -0.63 -29.61 7.30
C ILE A 203 -1.81 -30.00 8.19
N ASP A 204 -1.64 -31.01 9.05
CA ASP A 204 -2.71 -31.42 9.97
C ASP A 204 -2.98 -30.34 11.03
N ASP A 205 -1.94 -29.64 11.49
CA ASP A 205 -2.08 -28.51 12.43
C ASP A 205 -2.76 -27.32 11.74
N ILE A 206 -2.37 -27.01 10.50
CA ILE A 206 -2.99 -25.95 9.68
C ILE A 206 -4.48 -26.24 9.49
N LEU A 207 -4.83 -27.45 9.08
CA LEU A 207 -6.22 -27.83 8.81
C LEU A 207 -7.05 -27.84 10.09
N SER A 208 -6.49 -28.32 11.22
CA SER A 208 -7.16 -28.29 12.52
C SER A 208 -7.39 -26.88 13.03
N MET A 209 -6.39 -25.99 12.87
CA MET A 209 -6.54 -24.58 13.24
C MET A 209 -7.54 -23.87 12.34
N ALA A 210 -7.50 -24.11 11.03
CA ALA A 210 -8.47 -23.55 10.09
C ALA A 210 -9.91 -23.94 10.45
N ASP A 211 -10.14 -25.19 10.84
CA ASP A 211 -11.44 -25.68 11.33
C ASP A 211 -11.88 -24.95 12.61
N ILE A 212 -10.99 -24.77 13.59
CA ILE A 212 -11.25 -24.00 14.83
C ILE A 212 -11.68 -22.56 14.51
N TYR A 213 -11.06 -21.95 13.51
CA TYR A 213 -11.37 -20.59 13.05
C TYR A 213 -12.58 -20.53 12.09
N GLY A 214 -13.23 -21.66 11.79
CA GLY A 214 -14.42 -21.74 10.96
C GLY A 214 -14.15 -21.52 9.47
N CYS A 215 -12.97 -21.87 8.97
CA CYS A 215 -12.68 -21.88 7.54
C CYS A 215 -13.36 -23.07 6.86
N ASP A 216 -14.00 -22.84 5.73
CA ASP A 216 -14.55 -23.92 4.88
C ASP A 216 -13.47 -24.49 3.96
N MET A 217 -12.47 -23.68 3.60
CA MET A 217 -11.47 -24.06 2.62
C MET A 217 -10.07 -23.59 3.00
N VAL A 218 -9.08 -24.43 2.71
CA VAL A 218 -7.66 -24.16 2.92
C VAL A 218 -6.88 -24.34 1.62
N ILE A 219 -6.10 -23.34 1.25
CA ILE A 219 -5.30 -23.31 0.01
C ILE A 219 -3.83 -23.14 0.39
N VAL A 220 -3.03 -24.18 0.15
CA VAL A 220 -1.60 -24.19 0.48
C VAL A 220 -0.75 -24.38 -0.77
N LYS A 221 0.52 -23.94 -0.71
CA LYS A 221 1.51 -24.31 -1.73
C LYS A 221 1.66 -25.83 -1.77
N ARG A 222 1.85 -26.36 -2.97
CA ARG A 222 2.03 -27.80 -3.19
C ARG A 222 3.29 -28.30 -2.50
N PHE A 223 3.15 -29.47 -1.87
CA PHE A 223 4.24 -30.25 -1.31
C PHE A 223 4.04 -31.74 -1.62
N GLU A 224 5.11 -32.52 -1.54
CA GLU A 224 5.05 -33.97 -1.73
C GLU A 224 4.35 -34.65 -0.56
N THR A 225 3.66 -35.76 -0.78
CA THR A 225 2.93 -36.54 0.26
C THR A 225 1.75 -35.84 0.92
N ALA A 226 1.09 -34.93 0.20
CA ALA A 226 -0.13 -34.28 0.66
C ALA A 226 -1.28 -35.29 0.90
N PRO A 227 -1.89 -35.29 2.10
CA PRO A 227 -2.98 -36.22 2.43
C PRO A 227 -4.17 -36.01 1.50
N ALA A 228 -4.74 -37.10 0.96
CA ALA A 228 -5.92 -36.99 0.10
C ALA A 228 -7.22 -36.76 0.91
N LYS A 229 -7.26 -37.30 2.13
CA LYS A 229 -8.38 -37.20 3.06
C LYS A 229 -7.91 -37.57 4.46
N SER A 230 -8.33 -36.82 5.47
CA SER A 230 -8.27 -37.21 6.87
C SER A 230 -9.49 -36.61 7.58
N GLY A 231 -10.25 -37.46 8.29
CA GLY A 231 -11.40 -37.07 9.12
C GLY A 231 -12.27 -35.92 8.58
N HIS A 232 -11.89 -34.71 8.98
CA HIS A 232 -12.60 -33.44 8.82
C HIS A 232 -12.26 -32.66 7.55
N TYR A 233 -11.46 -33.20 6.63
CA TYR A 233 -11.14 -32.51 5.38
C TYR A 233 -10.99 -33.44 4.18
N THR A 234 -11.26 -32.90 2.99
CA THR A 234 -11.12 -33.57 1.70
C THR A 234 -10.32 -32.72 0.72
N LYS A 235 -9.32 -33.30 0.06
CA LYS A 235 -8.57 -32.63 -1.02
C LYS A 235 -9.45 -32.51 -2.27
N LEU A 236 -9.66 -31.29 -2.75
CA LEU A 236 -10.45 -30.98 -3.95
C LEU A 236 -9.61 -30.99 -5.22
N THR A 237 -8.49 -30.26 -5.22
CA THR A 237 -7.56 -30.20 -6.36
C THR A 237 -6.10 -30.13 -5.92
N ASP A 238 -5.20 -30.53 -6.82
CA ASP A 238 -3.74 -30.40 -6.75
C ASP A 238 -3.24 -30.05 -8.17
N ASN A 239 -3.01 -28.76 -8.41
CA ASN A 239 -2.75 -28.24 -9.76
C ASN A 239 -1.26 -27.99 -10.04
N GLY A 240 -0.39 -28.74 -9.36
CA GLY A 240 1.06 -28.63 -9.54
C GLY A 240 1.70 -27.44 -8.80
N GLN A 241 0.92 -26.44 -8.35
CA GLN A 241 1.40 -25.30 -7.57
C GLN A 241 0.68 -25.15 -6.23
N TYR A 242 -0.62 -25.47 -6.19
CA TYR A 242 -1.44 -25.35 -5.00
C TYR A 242 -2.24 -26.63 -4.76
N ILE A 243 -2.57 -26.84 -3.49
CA ILE A 243 -3.47 -27.88 -3.04
C ILE A 243 -4.63 -27.20 -2.32
N VAL A 244 -5.85 -27.58 -2.69
CA VAL A 244 -7.08 -27.03 -2.12
C VAL A 244 -7.76 -28.12 -1.30
N TYR A 245 -8.02 -27.81 -0.03
CA TYR A 245 -8.75 -28.67 0.91
C TYR A 245 -10.09 -28.03 1.25
N MET A 246 -11.14 -28.85 1.31
CA MET A 246 -12.44 -28.51 1.89
C MET A 246 -12.52 -29.10 3.30
N ILE A 247 -12.93 -28.29 4.28
CA ILE A 247 -13.23 -28.70 5.65
C ILE A 247 -14.72 -29.11 5.72
N GLN A 248 -15.03 -30.17 6.47
CA GLN A 248 -16.35 -30.83 6.51
C GLN A 248 -16.99 -30.81 7.90
#